data_AF-A0A0F9JVM7-F1
#
_entry.id   AF-A0A0F9JVM7-F1
#
_cell.length_a   1.000
_cell.length_b   1.000
_cell.length_c   1.000
_cell.angle_alpha   90.00
_cell.angle_beta   90.00
_cell.angle_gamma   90.00
#
_symmetry.space_group_name_H-M   'P 1'
#
loop_
_entity.id
_entity.type
_entity.pdbx_description
1 polymer ?
#
loop_
_entity_poly.entity_id
_entity_poly.type
_entity_poly.pdbx_seq_one_letter_code
_entity_poly.pdbx_strand_id
1 'polypeptide(L)'
;FTPIVSSLRGMASRMTRDANYWQLMANGGGFATLYRGEVGAARNLKSFYTSKGINYSKVLDTPRKIADAIENVSSVFEMAARLEEFNLVKQEGGLRTAALAARDVSTDFAKRGASDTVQAVMSTLPFVNARLQGFARLAEVGKATPLKVAIKGLATLTLPALALYALNKDDPRYQQLEDWVKDLHYVILLPGDPDPLLIPKGFEYGAIFSTVPERAFEAIEQRHGKRFANSLLRIFTQELGFNPIPQAFRPLIEQAANKNFFTDSPIVAEDLKNVKLSEQFRPWTSETMVRIARELSEDTGIEFSPARAEALVRGYFGTIGMYALDASDGLIRAASGDAEPPTARLDEMPVIRRFLREDPIRGTKFETDFYEFLGEARTVTATVSKMLKEARKPNLTESEKQLFRLAPVFNQVQETATAINQQMRLIQTDEDMSGDEKRAELDELQRQKNNLFRALISEMPQPLLREFDVSQPALQ
;
A
#
# COMPACT_ATOMS: atom_id res chain seq x y z
N PHE A 1 3.52 -33.33 -43.98
CA PHE A 1 2.72 -32.53 -44.92
C PHE A 1 2.96 -33.06 -46.33
N THR A 2 1.94 -33.66 -46.96
CA THR A 2 1.98 -34.09 -48.36
C THR A 2 1.31 -33.01 -49.21
N PRO A 3 2.06 -32.16 -49.94
CA PRO A 3 1.56 -30.86 -50.42
C PRO A 3 0.25 -30.92 -51.21
N ILE A 4 0.11 -31.90 -52.12
CA ILE A 4 -1.04 -32.02 -53.01
C ILE A 4 -2.27 -32.52 -52.23
N VAL A 5 -2.13 -33.61 -51.47
CA VAL A 5 -3.23 -34.21 -50.69
C VAL A 5 -3.68 -33.27 -49.56
N SER A 6 -2.74 -32.60 -48.89
CA SER A 6 -3.03 -31.64 -47.83
C SER A 6 -3.77 -30.41 -48.37
N SER A 7 -3.38 -29.92 -49.55
CA SER A 7 -4.07 -28.78 -50.20
C SER A 7 -5.48 -29.14 -50.62
N LEU A 8 -5.70 -30.34 -51.19
CA LEU A 8 -7.03 -30.81 -51.57
C LEU A 8 -7.95 -30.99 -50.35
N ARG A 9 -7.43 -31.50 -49.21
CA ARG A 9 -8.18 -31.57 -47.95
C ARG A 9 -8.52 -30.18 -47.40
N GLY A 10 -7.60 -29.23 -47.46
CA GLY A 10 -7.84 -27.83 -47.07
C GLY A 10 -8.90 -27.15 -47.94
N MET A 11 -8.88 -27.40 -49.26
CA MET A 11 -9.91 -26.91 -50.18
C MET A 11 -11.28 -27.54 -49.88
N ALA A 12 -11.32 -28.86 -49.64
CA ALA A 12 -12.56 -29.55 -49.27
C ALA A 12 -13.16 -28.99 -47.98
N SER A 13 -12.36 -28.85 -46.91
CA SER A 13 -12.78 -28.25 -45.63
C SER A 13 -13.32 -26.81 -45.80
N ARG A 14 -12.69 -26.01 -46.67
CA ARG A 14 -13.18 -24.67 -47.02
C ARG A 14 -14.52 -24.70 -47.79
N MET A 15 -14.71 -25.67 -48.69
CA MET A 15 -15.95 -25.80 -49.48
C MET A 15 -17.11 -26.34 -48.66
N THR A 16 -16.87 -27.35 -47.82
CA THR A 16 -17.90 -27.99 -47.00
C THR A 16 -18.19 -27.25 -45.70
N ARG A 17 -17.33 -26.30 -45.29
CA ARG A 17 -17.43 -25.55 -44.03
C ARG A 17 -17.54 -26.48 -42.82
N ASP A 18 -16.67 -27.48 -42.78
CA ASP A 18 -16.60 -28.46 -41.69
C ASP A 18 -16.15 -27.84 -40.35
N ALA A 19 -16.10 -28.65 -39.29
CA ALA A 19 -15.74 -28.18 -37.95
C ALA A 19 -14.36 -27.50 -37.89
N ASN A 20 -13.39 -27.99 -38.67
CA ASN A 20 -12.04 -27.44 -38.70
C ASN A 20 -12.02 -26.04 -39.34
N TYR A 21 -12.82 -25.81 -40.38
CA TYR A 21 -12.98 -24.48 -40.97
C TYR A 21 -13.53 -23.47 -39.95
N TRP A 22 -14.54 -23.84 -39.17
CA TRP A 22 -15.12 -22.94 -38.15
C TRP A 22 -14.20 -22.68 -36.97
N GLN A 23 -13.44 -23.69 -36.52
CA GLN A 23 -12.41 -23.51 -35.50
C GLN A 23 -11.31 -22.55 -35.98
N LEU A 24 -10.86 -22.68 -37.24
CA LEU A 24 -9.89 -21.76 -37.83
C LEU A 24 -10.43 -20.32 -37.85
N MET A 25 -11.68 -20.12 -38.27
CA MET A 25 -12.30 -18.78 -38.34
C MET A 25 -12.52 -18.16 -36.96
N ALA A 26 -12.95 -18.94 -35.96
CA ALA A 26 -13.18 -18.47 -34.59
C ALA A 26 -11.86 -18.06 -33.89
N ASN A 27 -10.75 -18.73 -34.22
CA ASN A 27 -9.41 -18.40 -33.73
C ASN A 27 -8.67 -17.40 -34.63
N GLY A 28 -9.39 -16.71 -35.53
CA GLY A 28 -8.85 -15.60 -36.30
C GLY A 28 -8.04 -15.95 -37.54
N GLY A 29 -8.01 -17.22 -37.97
CA GLY A 29 -7.37 -17.64 -39.22
C GLY A 29 -7.96 -17.02 -40.50
N GLY A 30 -9.13 -16.38 -40.40
CA GLY A 30 -9.75 -15.61 -41.47
C GLY A 30 -9.23 -14.17 -41.65
N PHE A 31 -8.44 -13.65 -40.69
CA PHE A 31 -7.98 -12.26 -40.68
C PHE A 31 -6.70 -12.01 -41.51
N ALA A 32 -6.21 -13.00 -42.25
CA ALA A 32 -5.00 -12.88 -43.08
C ALA A 32 -5.22 -12.12 -44.40
N THR A 33 -6.45 -11.68 -44.74
CA THR A 33 -6.72 -10.96 -45.99
C THR A 33 -7.61 -9.73 -45.77
N LEU A 34 -7.05 -8.55 -46.07
CA LEU A 34 -7.66 -7.22 -45.87
C LEU A 34 -8.99 -7.00 -46.62
N TYR A 35 -9.24 -7.70 -47.74
CA TYR A 35 -10.38 -7.36 -48.62
C TYR A 35 -11.67 -8.17 -48.42
N ARG A 36 -11.63 -9.32 -47.73
CA ARG A 36 -12.82 -10.18 -47.51
C ARG A 36 -13.06 -10.57 -46.04
N GLY A 37 -12.08 -10.38 -45.15
CA GLY A 37 -12.14 -10.81 -43.76
C GLY A 37 -13.10 -10.01 -42.87
N GLU A 38 -13.22 -8.69 -43.09
CA GLU A 38 -13.97 -7.81 -42.18
C GLU A 38 -15.50 -7.81 -42.42
N VAL A 39 -15.96 -8.01 -43.66
CA VAL A 39 -17.41 -7.92 -43.99
C VAL A 39 -18.14 -9.26 -43.80
N GLY A 40 -17.42 -10.39 -43.85
CA GLY A 40 -18.00 -11.74 -43.75
C GLY A 40 -18.00 -12.33 -42.33
N ALA A 41 -16.97 -12.07 -41.53
CA ALA A 41 -16.82 -12.68 -40.21
C ALA A 41 -17.90 -12.19 -39.21
N ALA A 42 -18.20 -10.89 -39.20
CA ALA A 42 -19.21 -10.29 -38.32
C ALA A 42 -20.64 -10.86 -38.55
N ARG A 43 -21.02 -11.16 -39.80
CA ARG A 43 -22.33 -11.78 -40.11
C ARG A 43 -22.44 -13.20 -39.60
N ASN A 44 -21.36 -13.97 -39.66
CA ASN A 44 -21.36 -15.36 -39.20
C ASN A 44 -21.27 -15.46 -37.66
N LEU A 45 -20.55 -14.54 -37.01
CA LEU A 45 -20.46 -14.44 -35.54
C LEU A 45 -21.82 -14.21 -34.89
N LYS A 46 -22.64 -13.29 -35.44
CA LYS A 46 -24.01 -13.07 -34.95
C LYS A 46 -24.84 -14.36 -34.98
N SER A 47 -24.78 -15.11 -36.10
CA SER A 47 -25.51 -16.38 -36.22
C SER A 47 -24.98 -17.45 -35.25
N PHE A 48 -23.66 -17.53 -35.08
CA PHE A 48 -22.99 -18.46 -34.15
C PHE A 48 -23.44 -18.21 -32.70
N TYR A 49 -23.28 -16.99 -32.19
CA TYR A 49 -23.67 -16.67 -30.81
C TYR A 49 -25.18 -16.82 -30.59
N THR A 50 -26.01 -16.40 -31.55
CA THR A 50 -27.47 -16.54 -31.45
C THR A 50 -27.87 -18.02 -31.42
N SER A 51 -27.23 -18.89 -32.22
CA SER A 51 -27.48 -20.34 -32.19
C SER A 51 -27.08 -21.03 -30.88
N LYS A 52 -26.22 -20.39 -30.07
CA LYS A 52 -25.85 -20.83 -28.73
C LYS A 52 -26.71 -20.19 -27.63
N GLY A 53 -27.79 -19.48 -27.99
CA GLY A 53 -28.67 -18.79 -27.04
C GLY A 53 -28.08 -17.51 -26.45
N ILE A 54 -26.94 -17.03 -26.97
CA ILE A 54 -26.25 -15.84 -26.48
C ILE A 54 -26.74 -14.63 -27.27
N ASN A 55 -27.23 -13.60 -26.57
CA ASN A 55 -27.64 -12.37 -27.21
C ASN A 55 -26.42 -11.62 -27.74
N TYR A 56 -26.27 -11.59 -29.07
CA TYR A 56 -25.14 -10.97 -29.76
C TYR A 56 -24.96 -9.46 -29.46
N SER A 57 -26.02 -8.75 -29.04
CA SER A 57 -25.88 -7.35 -28.62
C SER A 57 -25.06 -7.18 -27.33
N LYS A 58 -24.95 -8.24 -26.51
CA LYS A 58 -24.15 -8.28 -25.27
C LYS A 58 -22.74 -8.83 -25.46
N VAL A 59 -22.39 -9.29 -26.67
CA VAL A 59 -21.06 -9.82 -26.98
C VAL A 59 -20.13 -8.67 -27.30
N LEU A 60 -19.01 -8.56 -26.57
CA LEU A 60 -18.02 -7.49 -26.66
C LEU A 60 -16.99 -7.75 -27.76
N ASP A 61 -17.45 -7.80 -29.01
CA ASP A 61 -16.64 -8.21 -30.18
C ASP A 61 -16.14 -7.05 -31.04
N THR A 62 -16.43 -5.80 -30.66
CA THR A 62 -15.94 -4.60 -31.36
C THR A 62 -15.46 -3.55 -30.36
N PRO A 63 -14.46 -2.71 -30.71
CA PRO A 63 -13.99 -1.63 -29.84
C PRO A 63 -15.12 -0.69 -29.37
N ARG A 64 -16.12 -0.43 -30.24
CA ARG A 64 -17.30 0.36 -29.89
C ARG A 64 -18.15 -0.30 -28.81
N LYS A 65 -18.47 -1.59 -28.92
CA LYS A 65 -19.24 -2.30 -27.88
C LYS A 65 -18.49 -2.40 -26.56
N ILE A 66 -17.15 -2.50 -26.60
CA ILE A 66 -16.30 -2.48 -25.41
C ILE A 66 -16.36 -1.09 -24.75
N ALA A 67 -16.23 -0.02 -25.53
CA ALA A 67 -16.38 1.36 -25.04
C ALA A 67 -17.78 1.60 -24.46
N ASP A 68 -18.85 1.20 -25.16
CA ASP A 68 -20.23 1.31 -24.71
C ASP A 68 -20.46 0.50 -23.41
N ALA A 69 -19.84 -0.67 -23.25
CA ALA A 69 -19.94 -1.47 -22.03
C ALA A 69 -19.23 -0.80 -20.84
N ILE A 70 -18.06 -0.22 -21.06
CA ILE A 70 -17.32 0.56 -20.05
C ILE A 70 -18.12 1.81 -19.66
N GLU A 71 -18.70 2.52 -20.64
CA GLU A 71 -19.57 3.68 -20.41
C GLU A 71 -20.84 3.30 -19.64
N ASN A 72 -21.47 2.15 -19.95
CA ASN A 72 -22.62 1.65 -19.22
C ASN A 72 -22.29 1.32 -17.76
N VAL A 73 -21.14 0.68 -17.50
CA VAL A 73 -20.70 0.41 -16.12
C VAL A 73 -20.44 1.72 -15.38
N SER A 74 -19.70 2.65 -15.99
CA SER A 74 -19.41 3.98 -15.40
C SER A 74 -20.69 4.77 -15.12
N SER A 75 -21.62 4.81 -16.07
CA SER A 75 -22.89 5.52 -15.93
C SER A 75 -23.82 4.89 -14.91
N VAL A 76 -23.77 3.58 -14.67
CA VAL A 76 -24.49 2.94 -13.55
C VAL A 76 -23.98 3.47 -12.20
N PHE A 77 -22.66 3.61 -12.03
CA PHE A 77 -22.09 4.19 -10.81
C PHE A 77 -22.43 5.68 -10.65
N GLU A 78 -22.27 6.48 -11.70
CA GLU A 78 -22.66 7.91 -11.64
C GLU A 78 -24.16 8.07 -11.38
N MET A 79 -25.00 7.31 -12.08
CA MET A 79 -26.45 7.42 -11.93
C MET A 79 -26.94 6.88 -10.59
N ALA A 80 -26.27 5.89 -9.99
CA ALA A 80 -26.59 5.42 -8.65
C ALA A 80 -26.45 6.53 -7.62
N ALA A 81 -25.34 7.27 -7.63
CA ALA A 81 -25.14 8.42 -6.73
C ALA A 81 -26.16 9.54 -6.98
N ARG A 82 -26.46 9.85 -8.25
CA ARG A 82 -27.49 10.84 -8.61
C ARG A 82 -28.89 10.40 -8.18
N LEU A 83 -29.23 9.12 -8.31
CA LEU A 83 -30.52 8.56 -7.90
C LEU A 83 -30.68 8.52 -6.38
N GLU A 84 -29.61 8.24 -5.64
CA GLU A 84 -29.63 8.30 -4.18
C GLU A 84 -29.91 9.73 -3.69
N GLU A 85 -29.17 10.73 -4.19
CA GLU A 85 -29.42 12.14 -3.87
C GLU A 85 -30.83 12.58 -4.30
N PHE A 86 -31.29 12.15 -5.47
CA PHE A 86 -32.67 12.38 -5.93
C PHE A 86 -33.67 11.85 -4.91
N ASN A 87 -33.48 10.62 -4.44
CA ASN A 87 -34.40 9.99 -3.50
C ASN A 87 -34.38 10.66 -2.12
N LEU A 88 -33.21 11.10 -1.64
CA LEU A 88 -33.06 11.84 -0.39
C LEU A 88 -33.78 13.19 -0.47
N VAL A 89 -33.48 14.00 -1.48
CA VAL A 89 -34.04 15.35 -1.63
C VAL A 89 -35.51 15.32 -2.04
N LYS A 90 -35.97 14.27 -2.74
CA LYS A 90 -37.38 14.10 -3.10
C LYS A 90 -38.29 14.03 -1.87
N GLN A 91 -37.81 13.45 -0.76
CA GLN A 91 -38.60 13.31 0.47
C GLN A 91 -38.92 14.67 1.11
N GLU A 92 -38.06 15.67 0.94
CA GLU A 92 -38.16 16.96 1.62
C GLU A 92 -38.48 18.15 0.69
N GLY A 93 -38.05 18.08 -0.59
CA GLY A 93 -38.01 19.24 -1.51
C GLY A 93 -38.82 19.10 -2.81
N GLY A 94 -39.50 17.98 -3.03
CA GLY A 94 -40.29 17.72 -4.24
C GLY A 94 -39.47 17.37 -5.49
N LEU A 95 -40.15 16.90 -6.54
CA LEU A 95 -39.52 16.26 -7.72
C LEU A 95 -38.54 17.16 -8.48
N ARG A 96 -38.84 18.46 -8.61
CA ARG A 96 -38.01 19.41 -9.37
C ARG A 96 -36.72 19.75 -8.64
N THR A 97 -36.79 19.96 -7.33
CA THR A 97 -35.63 20.24 -6.48
C THR A 97 -34.73 19.01 -6.39
N ALA A 98 -35.33 17.82 -6.24
CA ALA A 98 -34.61 16.56 -6.28
C ALA A 98 -33.89 16.34 -7.61
N ALA A 99 -34.52 16.64 -8.75
CA ALA A 99 -33.89 16.53 -10.06
C ALA A 99 -32.71 17.49 -10.23
N LEU A 100 -32.79 18.70 -9.69
CA LEU A 100 -31.68 19.67 -9.71
C LEU A 100 -30.55 19.24 -8.77
N ALA A 101 -30.86 18.79 -7.55
CA ALA A 101 -29.88 18.29 -6.60
C ALA A 101 -29.13 17.05 -7.14
N ALA A 102 -29.86 16.13 -7.77
CA ALA A 102 -29.29 14.97 -8.45
C ALA A 102 -28.35 15.35 -9.59
N ARG A 103 -28.66 16.42 -10.34
CA ARG A 103 -27.76 16.97 -11.36
C ARG A 103 -26.52 17.61 -10.77
N ASP A 104 -26.60 18.16 -9.55
CA ASP A 104 -25.48 18.81 -8.85
C ASP A 104 -24.55 17.83 -8.10
N VAL A 105 -24.89 16.53 -8.02
CA VAL A 105 -24.00 15.48 -7.47
C VAL A 105 -22.69 15.40 -8.25
N SER A 106 -22.76 15.62 -9.56
CA SER A 106 -21.62 15.78 -10.46
C SER A 106 -21.81 17.10 -11.20
N THR A 107 -20.84 18.01 -11.14
CA THR A 107 -20.94 19.38 -11.69
C THR A 107 -21.85 19.49 -12.93
N ASP A 108 -22.98 20.19 -12.82
CA ASP A 108 -23.92 20.37 -13.93
C ASP A 108 -23.34 21.32 -14.98
N PHE A 109 -22.65 20.75 -15.97
CA PHE A 109 -22.05 21.51 -17.07
C PHE A 109 -23.07 22.13 -18.02
N ALA A 110 -24.37 21.83 -17.90
CA ALA A 110 -25.43 22.51 -18.64
C ALA A 110 -25.94 23.77 -17.93
N LYS A 111 -25.56 23.99 -16.66
CA LYS A 111 -25.90 25.20 -15.91
C LYS A 111 -25.22 26.40 -16.57
N ARG A 112 -26.01 27.46 -16.83
CA ARG A 112 -25.58 28.74 -17.40
C ARG A 112 -26.22 29.87 -16.61
N GLY A 113 -25.46 30.94 -16.37
CA GLY A 113 -25.99 32.15 -15.73
C GLY A 113 -26.80 33.01 -16.70
N ALA A 114 -27.61 33.95 -16.18
CA ALA A 114 -28.47 34.81 -16.98
C ALA A 114 -27.74 35.92 -17.76
N SER A 115 -26.42 36.06 -17.61
CA SER A 115 -25.64 37.10 -18.31
C SER A 115 -25.29 36.66 -19.72
N ASP A 116 -25.77 37.43 -20.71
CA ASP A 116 -25.50 37.18 -22.14
C ASP A 116 -24.01 37.21 -22.46
N THR A 117 -23.25 38.10 -21.83
CA THR A 117 -21.79 38.20 -21.98
C THR A 117 -21.08 36.94 -21.48
N VAL A 118 -21.48 36.42 -20.32
CA VAL A 118 -20.89 35.20 -19.76
C VAL A 118 -21.24 33.98 -20.61
N GLN A 119 -22.48 33.90 -21.12
CA GLN A 119 -22.90 32.84 -22.02
C GLN A 119 -22.10 32.86 -23.34
N ALA A 120 -21.86 34.05 -23.92
CA ALA A 120 -21.05 34.20 -25.13
C ALA A 120 -19.60 33.74 -24.93
N VAL A 121 -19.01 34.02 -23.76
CA VAL A 121 -17.67 33.53 -23.41
C VAL A 121 -17.67 32.00 -23.24
N MET A 122 -18.66 31.45 -22.54
CA MET A 122 -18.79 30.00 -22.32
C MET A 122 -19.05 29.20 -23.60
N SER A 123 -19.74 29.79 -24.59
CA SER A 123 -19.99 29.14 -25.88
C SER A 123 -18.79 29.18 -26.82
N THR A 124 -17.86 30.10 -26.59
CA THR A 124 -16.71 30.34 -27.47
C THR A 124 -15.43 29.68 -26.95
N LEU A 125 -15.24 29.66 -25.62
CA LEU A 125 -14.05 29.10 -24.99
C LEU A 125 -14.33 27.72 -24.38
N PRO A 126 -13.71 26.65 -24.91
CA PRO A 126 -13.83 25.31 -24.34
C PRO A 126 -13.45 25.28 -22.85
N PHE A 127 -14.18 24.47 -22.06
CA PHE A 127 -13.94 24.22 -20.63
C PHE A 127 -14.06 25.42 -19.68
N VAL A 128 -14.33 26.64 -20.17
CA VAL A 128 -14.54 27.80 -19.29
C VAL A 128 -15.80 27.62 -18.44
N ASN A 129 -16.87 27.07 -18.99
CA ASN A 129 -18.07 26.76 -18.20
C ASN A 129 -17.76 25.74 -17.09
N ALA A 130 -17.01 24.68 -17.40
CA ALA A 130 -16.65 23.65 -16.42
C ALA A 130 -15.84 24.24 -15.25
N ARG A 131 -14.85 25.10 -15.53
CA ARG A 131 -14.06 25.78 -14.49
C ARG A 131 -14.90 26.73 -13.65
N LEU A 132 -15.74 27.57 -14.29
CA LEU A 132 -16.59 28.50 -13.56
C LEU A 132 -17.59 27.78 -12.65
N GLN A 133 -18.16 26.66 -13.10
CA GLN A 133 -19.04 25.84 -12.26
C GLN A 133 -18.27 25.13 -11.14
N GLY A 134 -17.03 24.68 -11.37
CA GLY A 134 -16.15 24.15 -10.33
C GLY A 134 -15.90 25.15 -9.21
N PHE A 135 -15.51 26.38 -9.55
CA PHE A 135 -15.33 27.46 -8.57
C PHE A 135 -16.63 27.86 -7.87
N ALA A 136 -17.74 27.96 -8.60
CA ALA A 136 -19.05 28.28 -8.01
C ALA A 136 -19.46 27.24 -6.98
N ARG A 137 -19.30 25.94 -7.30
CA ARG A 137 -19.61 24.84 -6.38
C ARG A 137 -18.72 24.84 -5.15
N LEU A 138 -17.40 25.05 -5.34
CA LEU A 138 -16.47 25.18 -4.22
C LEU A 138 -16.90 26.33 -3.28
N ALA A 139 -17.27 27.48 -3.83
CA ALA A 139 -17.73 28.62 -3.06
C ALA A 139 -19.07 28.35 -2.34
N GLU A 140 -20.02 27.69 -3.00
CA GLU A 140 -21.31 27.30 -2.42
C GLU A 140 -21.13 26.33 -1.25
N VAL A 141 -20.39 25.23 -1.46
CA VAL A 141 -20.13 24.20 -0.45
C VAL A 141 -19.26 24.76 0.69
N GLY A 142 -18.29 25.61 0.37
CA GLY A 142 -17.45 26.32 1.33
C GLY A 142 -18.24 27.29 2.21
N LYS A 143 -19.27 27.97 1.68
CA LYS A 143 -20.16 28.82 2.48
C LYS A 143 -21.13 28.00 3.34
N ALA A 144 -21.67 26.91 2.80
CA ALA A 144 -22.63 26.08 3.50
C ALA A 144 -21.98 25.27 4.65
N THR A 145 -20.74 24.78 4.44
CA THR A 145 -20.06 23.89 5.40
C THR A 145 -18.56 24.20 5.54
N PRO A 146 -18.17 25.44 5.89
CA PRO A 146 -16.77 25.90 5.83
C PRO A 146 -15.82 25.02 6.64
N LEU A 147 -16.20 24.69 7.88
CA LEU A 147 -15.38 23.87 8.76
C LEU A 147 -15.20 22.44 8.22
N LYS A 148 -16.25 21.83 7.67
CA LYS A 148 -16.18 20.47 7.11
C LYS A 148 -15.32 20.44 5.85
N VAL A 149 -15.44 21.43 4.97
CA VAL A 149 -14.60 21.56 3.77
C VAL A 149 -13.15 21.77 4.15
N ALA A 150 -12.86 22.65 5.11
CA ALA A 150 -11.51 22.90 5.59
C ALA A 150 -10.88 21.64 6.21
N ILE A 151 -11.58 20.95 7.11
CA ILE A 151 -11.10 19.71 7.73
C ILE A 151 -10.86 18.62 6.67
N LYS A 152 -11.82 18.41 5.76
CA LYS A 152 -11.68 17.40 4.70
C LYS A 152 -10.55 17.75 3.75
N GLY A 153 -10.45 18.99 3.28
CA GLY A 153 -9.38 19.44 2.39
C GLY A 153 -8.00 19.31 3.04
N LEU A 154 -7.88 19.71 4.30
CA LEU A 154 -6.65 19.55 5.08
C LEU A 154 -6.25 18.07 5.19
N ALA A 155 -7.17 17.23 5.67
CA ALA A 155 -6.89 15.83 5.95
C ALA A 155 -6.65 14.99 4.69
N THR A 156 -7.37 15.27 3.60
CA THR A 156 -7.35 14.43 2.39
C THR A 156 -6.43 14.94 1.28
N LEU A 157 -6.09 16.24 1.27
CA LEU A 157 -5.30 16.84 0.19
C LEU A 157 -4.02 17.52 0.72
N THR A 158 -4.13 18.38 1.74
CA THR A 158 -2.97 19.13 2.26
C THR A 158 -1.95 18.22 2.92
N LEU A 159 -2.40 17.44 3.88
CA LEU A 159 -1.51 16.62 4.67
C LEU A 159 -0.81 15.53 3.84
N PRO A 160 -1.48 14.82 2.91
CA PRO A 160 -0.81 13.92 1.98
C PRO A 160 0.22 14.62 1.09
N ALA A 161 -0.10 15.82 0.60
CA ALA A 161 0.83 16.59 -0.23
C ALA A 161 2.11 16.93 0.55
N LEU A 162 1.96 17.42 1.79
CA LEU A 162 3.09 17.75 2.64
C LEU A 162 3.90 16.50 3.03
N ALA A 163 3.25 15.37 3.26
CA ALA A 163 3.93 14.11 3.53
C ALA A 163 4.74 13.63 2.32
N LEU A 164 4.15 13.62 1.13
CA LEU A 164 4.86 13.25 -0.11
C LEU A 164 6.01 14.21 -0.40
N TYR A 165 5.81 15.51 -0.23
CA TYR A 165 6.88 16.50 -0.31
C TYR A 165 8.01 16.18 0.67
N ALA A 166 7.69 15.95 1.95
CA ALA A 166 8.68 15.65 2.98
C ALA A 166 9.47 14.37 2.70
N LEU A 167 8.82 13.34 2.16
CA LEU A 167 9.44 12.07 1.76
C LEU A 167 10.33 12.21 0.53
N ASN A 168 9.91 13.01 -0.46
CA ASN A 168 10.55 13.06 -1.77
C ASN A 168 11.57 14.18 -1.94
N LYS A 169 11.51 15.27 -1.16
CA LYS A 169 12.28 16.51 -1.39
C LYS A 169 13.81 16.31 -1.50
N ASP A 170 14.34 15.30 -0.82
CA ASP A 170 15.77 14.99 -0.80
C ASP A 170 16.17 13.94 -1.85
N ASP A 171 15.22 13.40 -2.63
CA ASP A 171 15.46 12.42 -3.69
C ASP A 171 15.80 13.12 -5.03
N PRO A 172 16.91 12.77 -5.71
CA PRO A 172 17.27 13.34 -7.00
C PRO A 172 16.18 13.21 -8.07
N ARG A 173 15.40 12.12 -8.06
CA ARG A 173 14.29 11.88 -9.00
C ARG A 173 13.17 12.88 -8.82
N TYR A 174 12.96 13.38 -7.60
CA TYR A 174 11.99 14.43 -7.34
C TYR A 174 12.54 15.80 -7.73
N GLN A 175 13.81 16.07 -7.41
CA GLN A 175 14.43 17.37 -7.68
C GLN A 175 14.51 17.68 -9.18
N GLN A 176 14.78 16.68 -10.01
CA GLN A 176 14.85 16.82 -11.48
C GLN A 176 13.49 17.08 -12.15
N LEU A 177 12.35 16.90 -11.45
CA LEU A 177 11.04 17.18 -12.01
C LEU A 177 10.82 18.68 -12.17
N GLU A 178 10.21 19.06 -13.29
CA GLU A 178 9.73 20.41 -13.53
C GLU A 178 8.68 20.83 -12.48
N ASP A 179 8.67 22.12 -12.12
CA ASP A 179 7.78 22.63 -11.06
C ASP A 179 6.30 22.42 -11.37
N TRP A 180 5.89 22.57 -12.64
CA TRP A 180 4.50 22.34 -13.04
C TRP A 180 4.08 20.87 -12.85
N VAL A 181 5.01 19.91 -12.94
CA VAL A 181 4.74 18.50 -12.68
C VAL A 181 4.45 18.30 -11.19
N LYS A 182 5.28 18.88 -10.32
CA LYS A 182 5.09 18.85 -8.85
C LYS A 182 3.79 19.56 -8.45
N ASP A 183 3.45 20.66 -9.12
CA ASP A 183 2.25 21.46 -8.82
C ASP A 183 0.95 20.77 -9.20
N LEU A 184 0.95 20.03 -10.31
CA LEU A 184 -0.25 19.39 -10.84
C LEU A 184 -0.39 17.93 -10.42
N HIS A 185 0.62 17.32 -9.80
CA HIS A 185 0.60 15.89 -9.46
C HIS A 185 1.07 15.64 -8.03
N TYR A 186 0.46 14.63 -7.40
CA TYR A 186 1.09 13.92 -6.29
C TYR A 186 2.16 13.01 -6.88
N VAL A 187 3.42 13.30 -6.58
CA VAL A 187 4.56 12.51 -7.03
C VAL A 187 4.80 11.38 -6.04
N ILE A 188 4.75 10.13 -6.49
CA ILE A 188 5.02 8.96 -5.67
C ILE A 188 6.27 8.28 -6.21
N LEU A 189 7.29 8.18 -5.37
CA LEU A 189 8.55 7.50 -5.70
C LEU A 189 8.54 6.09 -5.11
N LEU A 190 8.55 5.08 -5.96
CA LEU A 190 8.63 3.68 -5.51
C LEU A 190 10.10 3.26 -5.33
N PRO A 191 10.43 2.48 -4.29
CA PRO A 191 11.77 1.92 -4.13
C PRO A 191 12.12 0.98 -5.29
N GLY A 192 13.27 1.18 -5.92
CA GLY A 192 13.76 0.34 -7.02
C GLY A 192 13.16 0.65 -8.41
N ASP A 193 12.19 1.56 -8.49
CA ASP A 193 11.63 2.03 -9.77
C ASP A 193 12.34 3.32 -10.21
N PRO A 194 12.88 3.40 -11.44
CA PRO A 194 13.44 4.65 -11.96
C PRO A 194 12.40 5.76 -12.15
N ASP A 195 11.13 5.42 -12.42
CA ASP A 195 10.12 6.37 -12.84
C ASP A 195 9.14 6.74 -11.72
N PRO A 196 8.76 8.03 -11.58
CA PRO A 196 7.77 8.46 -10.60
C PRO A 196 6.35 8.10 -11.06
N LEU A 197 5.52 7.61 -10.14
CA LEU A 197 4.08 7.52 -10.35
C LEU A 197 3.44 8.89 -10.11
N LEU A 198 2.75 9.41 -11.13
CA LEU A 198 2.14 10.73 -11.10
C LEU A 198 0.62 10.62 -10.99
N ILE A 199 0.06 11.09 -9.88
CA ILE A 199 -1.40 11.16 -9.69
C ILE A 199 -1.85 12.61 -9.85
N PRO A 200 -2.71 12.95 -10.83
CA PRO A 200 -3.18 14.32 -11.00
C PRO A 200 -3.91 14.85 -9.77
N LYS A 201 -3.53 16.04 -9.31
CA LYS A 201 -4.25 16.80 -8.29
C LYS A 201 -5.56 17.31 -8.91
N GLY A 202 -6.68 17.09 -8.24
CA GLY A 202 -7.97 17.62 -8.69
C GLY A 202 -7.93 19.15 -8.71
N PHE A 203 -8.57 19.80 -9.69
CA PHE A 203 -8.42 21.23 -10.00
C PHE A 203 -8.48 22.20 -8.80
N GLU A 204 -9.63 22.84 -8.53
CA GLU A 204 -9.72 23.98 -7.60
C GLU A 204 -9.37 23.57 -6.15
N TYR A 205 -9.76 22.36 -5.76
CA TYR A 205 -9.46 21.80 -4.44
C TYR A 205 -7.98 21.44 -4.27
N GLY A 206 -7.33 20.87 -5.29
CA GLY A 206 -5.91 20.52 -5.24
C GLY A 206 -5.03 21.78 -5.26
N ALA A 207 -5.41 22.82 -5.99
CA ALA A 207 -4.69 24.08 -5.94
C ALA A 207 -4.70 24.71 -4.53
N ILE A 208 -5.89 24.82 -3.92
CA ILE A 208 -6.06 25.48 -2.61
C ILE A 208 -5.53 24.64 -1.46
N PHE A 209 -5.85 23.35 -1.45
CA PHE A 209 -5.52 22.48 -0.33
C PHE A 209 -4.22 21.71 -0.54
N SER A 210 -3.69 21.51 -1.74
CA SER A 210 -2.42 20.81 -1.92
C SER A 210 -1.31 21.77 -2.34
N THR A 211 -1.38 22.33 -3.54
CA THR A 211 -0.27 23.08 -4.17
C THR A 211 0.13 24.32 -3.38
N VAL A 212 -0.84 25.16 -2.96
CA VAL A 212 -0.53 26.38 -2.20
C VAL A 212 0.15 26.07 -0.86
N PRO A 213 -0.38 25.16 0.00
CA PRO A 213 0.30 24.76 1.22
C PRO A 213 1.67 24.12 0.98
N GLU A 214 1.81 23.28 -0.04
CA GLU A 214 3.09 22.63 -0.39
C GLU A 214 4.17 23.66 -0.72
N ARG A 215 3.86 24.65 -1.57
CA ARG A 215 4.79 25.74 -1.91
C ARG A 215 5.05 26.71 -0.76
N ALA A 216 4.05 26.97 0.07
CA ALA A 216 4.24 27.75 1.29
C ALA A 216 5.20 27.03 2.26
N PHE A 217 5.06 25.71 2.40
CA PHE A 217 5.90 24.89 3.24
C PHE A 217 7.34 24.80 2.71
N GLU A 218 7.51 24.61 1.40
CA GLU A 218 8.80 24.69 0.71
C GLU A 218 9.49 26.04 0.96
N ALA A 219 8.76 27.15 0.82
CA ALA A 219 9.29 28.49 1.07
C ALA A 219 9.69 28.71 2.55
N ILE A 220 8.95 28.11 3.50
CA ILE A 220 9.28 28.14 4.93
C ILE A 220 10.54 27.31 5.19
N GLU A 221 10.66 26.11 4.62
CA GLU A 221 11.85 25.26 4.75
C GLU A 221 13.11 25.96 4.22
N GLN A 222 13.01 26.59 3.03
CA GLN A 222 14.11 27.34 2.44
C GLN A 222 14.56 28.53 3.30
N ARG A 223 13.64 29.20 4.00
CA ARG A 223 13.95 30.38 4.84
C ARG A 223 14.37 30.06 6.27
N HIS A 224 13.79 29.03 6.88
CA HIS A 224 13.93 28.74 8.32
C HIS A 224 14.59 27.38 8.63
N GLY A 225 14.91 26.60 7.60
CA GLY A 225 15.67 25.35 7.70
C GLY A 225 14.84 24.10 8.02
N LYS A 226 15.40 22.94 7.68
CA LYS A 226 14.74 21.62 7.74
C LYS A 226 14.19 21.26 9.13
N ARG A 227 14.89 21.63 10.20
CA ARG A 227 14.49 21.32 11.59
C ARG A 227 13.21 22.04 12.01
N PHE A 228 13.00 23.28 11.55
CA PHE A 228 11.80 24.06 11.85
C PHE A 228 10.59 23.51 11.09
N ALA A 229 10.76 23.24 9.79
CA ALA A 229 9.73 22.64 8.93
C ALA A 229 9.30 21.25 9.44
N ASN A 230 10.26 20.37 9.78
CA ASN A 230 9.96 19.06 10.35
C ASN A 230 9.27 19.14 11.71
N SER A 231 9.59 20.15 12.53
CA SER A 231 8.91 20.38 13.82
C SER A 231 7.47 20.85 13.61
N LEU A 232 7.20 21.72 12.64
CA LEU A 232 5.84 22.12 12.28
C LEU A 232 5.03 20.94 11.74
N LEU A 233 5.60 20.14 10.84
CA LEU A 233 4.96 18.93 10.32
C LEU A 233 4.65 17.95 11.46
N ARG A 234 5.59 17.77 12.40
CA ARG A 234 5.42 16.94 13.58
C ARG A 234 4.30 17.44 14.48
N ILE A 235 4.25 18.74 14.77
CA ILE A 235 3.15 19.35 15.56
C ILE A 235 1.80 19.15 14.86
N PHE A 236 1.73 19.35 13.54
CA PHE A 236 0.49 19.17 12.78
C PHE A 236 0.00 17.71 12.74
N THR A 237 0.92 16.74 12.71
CA THR A 237 0.60 15.33 12.48
C THR A 237 0.56 14.49 13.76
N GLN A 238 1.31 14.87 14.81
CA GLN A 238 1.38 14.14 16.08
C GLN A 238 0.59 14.82 17.21
N GLU A 239 0.68 16.15 17.36
CA GLU A 239 0.05 16.86 18.49
C GLU A 239 -1.43 17.20 18.25
N LEU A 240 -1.79 17.57 17.02
CA LEU A 240 -3.18 17.88 16.68
C LEU A 240 -4.03 16.64 16.33
N GLY A 241 -3.44 15.44 16.37
CA GLY A 241 -4.14 14.17 16.12
C GLY A 241 -4.70 14.00 14.70
N PHE A 242 -4.37 14.90 13.78
CA PHE A 242 -4.76 14.77 12.38
C PHE A 242 -3.84 13.74 11.70
N ASN A 243 -4.33 12.51 11.55
CA ASN A 243 -3.61 11.47 10.81
C ASN A 243 -3.52 11.88 9.32
N PRO A 244 -2.33 12.30 8.84
CA PRO A 244 -2.16 12.95 7.53
C PRO A 244 -2.24 11.99 6.36
N ILE A 245 -2.17 10.68 6.63
CA ILE A 245 -2.09 9.65 5.61
C ILE A 245 -3.47 9.00 5.49
N PRO A 246 -4.13 9.13 4.33
CA PRO A 246 -5.35 8.41 4.04
C PRO A 246 -5.12 6.93 4.32
N GLN A 247 -6.07 6.30 5.01
CA GLN A 247 -5.95 4.90 5.42
C GLN A 247 -5.66 3.96 4.23
N ALA A 248 -6.04 4.35 3.00
CA ALA A 248 -5.72 3.62 1.77
C ALA A 248 -4.21 3.57 1.43
N PHE A 249 -3.43 4.60 1.78
CA PHE A 249 -2.01 4.68 1.47
C PHE A 249 -1.12 4.36 2.69
N ARG A 250 -1.67 4.46 3.90
CA ARG A 250 -0.93 4.22 5.15
C ARG A 250 -0.20 2.88 5.15
N PRO A 251 -0.83 1.73 4.85
CA PRO A 251 -0.13 0.45 4.85
C PRO A 251 1.06 0.44 3.88
N LEU A 252 0.93 1.08 2.70
CA LEU A 252 2.00 1.14 1.70
C LEU A 252 3.20 1.97 2.18
N ILE A 253 2.94 3.10 2.83
CA ILE A 253 3.99 3.96 3.39
C ILE A 253 4.66 3.25 4.57
N GLU A 254 3.90 2.57 5.43
CA GLU A 254 4.42 1.74 6.51
C GLU A 254 5.34 0.62 5.96
N GLN A 255 4.98 -0.02 4.82
CA GLN A 255 5.84 -0.98 4.13
C GLN A 255 7.13 -0.35 3.62
N ALA A 256 7.04 0.80 2.96
CA ALA A 256 8.21 1.50 2.42
C ALA A 256 9.17 1.93 3.53
N ALA A 257 8.64 2.42 4.65
CA ALA A 257 9.41 2.81 5.82
C ALA A 257 9.86 1.62 6.69
N ASN A 258 9.39 0.40 6.39
CA ASN A 258 9.54 -0.79 7.24
C ASN A 258 9.14 -0.50 8.71
N LYS A 259 8.09 0.29 8.93
CA LYS A 259 7.73 0.82 10.24
C LYS A 259 6.23 0.85 10.42
N ASN A 260 5.75 0.28 11.52
CA ASN A 260 4.36 0.37 11.92
C ASN A 260 4.14 1.70 12.65
N PHE A 261 3.36 2.62 12.08
CA PHE A 261 3.18 3.95 12.68
C PHE A 261 2.28 3.95 13.92
N PHE A 262 1.61 2.83 14.24
CA PHE A 262 0.84 2.70 15.48
C PHE A 262 1.71 2.26 16.66
N THR A 263 2.64 1.33 16.45
CA THR A 263 3.49 0.77 17.50
C THR A 263 4.92 1.28 17.48
N ASP A 264 5.28 2.08 16.48
CA ASP A 264 6.64 2.54 16.16
C ASP A 264 7.65 1.42 15.89
N SER A 265 7.19 0.16 15.83
CA SER A 265 8.04 -1.02 15.66
C SER A 265 8.32 -1.33 14.19
N PRO A 266 9.45 -1.97 13.86
CA PRO A 266 9.73 -2.39 12.49
C PRO A 266 8.76 -3.49 12.04
N ILE A 267 8.39 -3.50 10.75
CA ILE A 267 7.53 -4.56 10.16
C ILE A 267 8.34 -5.83 9.98
N VAL A 268 9.44 -5.74 9.23
CA VAL A 268 10.47 -6.78 9.16
C VAL A 268 11.54 -6.42 10.19
N ALA A 269 11.75 -7.33 11.12
CA ALA A 269 12.76 -7.17 12.15
C ALA A 269 14.18 -7.12 11.56
N GLU A 270 15.09 -6.42 12.25
CA GLU A 270 16.43 -6.15 11.74
C GLU A 270 17.25 -7.43 11.50
N ASP A 271 17.06 -8.45 12.33
CA ASP A 271 17.67 -9.78 12.18
C ASP A 271 17.19 -10.53 10.91
N LEU A 272 16.03 -10.16 10.37
CA LEU A 272 15.46 -10.76 9.18
C LEU A 272 15.67 -9.92 7.90
N LYS A 273 16.26 -8.73 7.98
CA LYS A 273 16.43 -7.87 6.78
C LYS A 273 17.37 -8.45 5.72
N ASN A 274 18.32 -9.30 6.13
CA ASN A 274 19.37 -9.85 5.26
C ASN A 274 19.11 -11.29 4.81
N VAL A 275 17.92 -11.84 5.06
CA VAL A 275 17.51 -13.14 4.49
C VAL A 275 16.65 -12.91 3.24
N LYS A 276 16.47 -13.98 2.44
CA LYS A 276 15.56 -13.97 1.28
C LYS A 276 14.19 -13.43 1.67
N LEU A 277 13.50 -12.78 0.74
CA LEU A 277 12.21 -12.14 1.01
C LEU A 277 11.20 -13.16 1.57
N SER A 278 11.11 -14.34 0.98
CA SER A 278 10.25 -15.44 1.44
C SER A 278 10.55 -15.93 2.86
N GLU A 279 11.78 -15.72 3.35
CA GLU A 279 12.24 -16.13 4.69
C GLU A 279 12.05 -15.05 5.77
N GLN A 280 11.53 -13.87 5.39
CA GLN A 280 11.26 -12.76 6.30
C GLN A 280 9.96 -12.95 7.08
N PHE A 281 9.95 -13.93 7.98
CA PHE A 281 8.83 -14.21 8.89
C PHE A 281 9.31 -14.59 10.29
N ARG A 282 8.46 -14.39 11.29
CA ARG A 282 8.69 -14.84 12.67
C ARG A 282 7.83 -16.07 12.96
N PRO A 283 8.10 -16.82 14.05
CA PRO A 283 7.28 -17.97 14.45
C PRO A 283 5.77 -17.68 14.48
N TRP A 284 5.38 -16.46 14.85
CA TRP A 284 3.98 -16.04 14.94
C TRP A 284 3.44 -15.29 13.72
N THR A 285 4.17 -15.27 12.60
CA THR A 285 3.65 -14.75 11.33
C THR A 285 2.60 -15.71 10.77
N SER A 286 1.55 -15.18 10.13
CA SER A 286 0.46 -16.01 9.58
C SER A 286 0.99 -17.11 8.67
N GLU A 287 0.59 -18.35 8.94
CA GLU A 287 1.05 -19.53 8.25
C GLU A 287 0.60 -19.52 6.78
N THR A 288 -0.63 -19.06 6.53
CA THR A 288 -1.17 -18.79 5.19
C THR A 288 -0.22 -17.88 4.41
N MET A 289 0.27 -16.80 5.02
CA MET A 289 1.19 -15.87 4.35
C MET A 289 2.55 -16.50 4.07
N VAL A 290 3.05 -17.33 4.98
CA VAL A 290 4.31 -18.07 4.79
C VAL A 290 4.18 -19.08 3.65
N ARG A 291 3.08 -19.84 3.59
CA ARG A 291 2.83 -20.82 2.52
C ARG A 291 2.67 -20.16 1.16
N ILE A 292 1.85 -19.11 1.05
CA ILE A 292 1.72 -18.36 -0.21
C ILE A 292 3.09 -17.83 -0.66
N ALA A 293 3.92 -17.34 0.26
CA ALA A 293 5.26 -16.86 -0.08
C ALA A 293 6.17 -17.97 -0.58
N ARG A 294 6.11 -19.15 0.04
CA ARG A 294 6.90 -20.31 -0.35
C ARG A 294 6.44 -20.86 -1.69
N GLU A 295 5.15 -21.17 -1.84
CA GLU A 295 4.57 -21.72 -3.08
C GLU A 295 4.78 -20.77 -4.27
N LEU A 296 4.52 -19.47 -4.09
CA LEU A 296 4.72 -18.51 -5.16
C LEU A 296 6.21 -18.39 -5.54
N SER A 297 7.11 -18.42 -4.56
CA SER A 297 8.54 -18.39 -4.79
C SER A 297 9.04 -19.64 -5.50
N GLU A 298 8.53 -20.82 -5.14
CA GLU A 298 8.91 -22.11 -5.72
C GLU A 298 8.36 -22.29 -7.14
N ASP A 299 7.10 -21.93 -7.38
CA ASP A 299 6.42 -22.17 -8.66
C ASP A 299 6.72 -21.11 -9.71
N THR A 300 6.86 -19.84 -9.30
CA THR A 300 6.95 -18.70 -10.22
C THR A 300 8.26 -17.93 -10.14
N GLY A 301 9.08 -18.19 -9.11
CA GLY A 301 10.30 -17.43 -8.83
C GLY A 301 10.05 -16.03 -8.25
N ILE A 302 8.79 -15.68 -7.96
CA ILE A 302 8.42 -14.39 -7.38
C ILE A 302 8.56 -14.47 -5.85
N GLU A 303 9.56 -13.79 -5.28
CA GLU A 303 9.72 -13.71 -3.82
C GLU A 303 8.96 -12.51 -3.22
N PHE A 304 8.30 -12.72 -2.07
CA PHE A 304 7.76 -11.64 -1.24
C PHE A 304 7.90 -11.96 0.25
N SER A 305 7.84 -10.94 1.11
CA SER A 305 7.94 -11.11 2.56
C SER A 305 6.60 -11.44 3.22
N PRO A 306 6.48 -12.59 3.92
CA PRO A 306 5.27 -12.93 4.67
C PRO A 306 4.95 -11.90 5.76
N ALA A 307 5.95 -11.42 6.50
CA ALA A 307 5.74 -10.38 7.52
C ALA A 307 5.19 -9.07 6.94
N ARG A 308 5.68 -8.68 5.75
CA ARG A 308 5.17 -7.51 5.04
C ARG A 308 3.75 -7.72 4.53
N ALA A 309 3.44 -8.88 3.96
CA ALA A 309 2.12 -9.22 3.48
C ALA A 309 1.08 -9.26 4.61
N GLU A 310 1.42 -9.88 5.75
CA GLU A 310 0.57 -9.89 6.94
C GLU A 310 0.33 -8.46 7.46
N ALA A 311 1.37 -7.62 7.51
CA ALA A 311 1.25 -6.22 7.90
C ALA A 311 0.38 -5.39 6.94
N LEU A 312 0.41 -5.67 5.64
CA LEU A 312 -0.50 -5.06 4.65
C LEU A 312 -1.96 -5.46 4.92
N VAL A 313 -2.24 -6.75 5.11
CA VAL A 313 -3.59 -7.23 5.41
C VAL A 313 -4.10 -6.59 6.70
N ARG A 314 -3.26 -6.53 7.73
CA ARG A 314 -3.55 -5.84 8.99
C ARG A 314 -3.82 -4.35 8.79
N GLY A 315 -3.05 -3.68 7.94
CA GLY A 315 -3.20 -2.25 7.67
C GLY A 315 -4.48 -1.89 6.91
N TYR A 316 -4.89 -2.73 5.95
CA TYR A 316 -6.07 -2.51 5.13
C TYR A 316 -7.37 -2.97 5.78
N PHE A 317 -7.35 -4.14 6.41
CA PHE A 317 -8.55 -4.82 6.89
C PHE A 317 -8.63 -4.90 8.42
N GLY A 318 -7.61 -4.39 9.12
CA GLY A 318 -7.59 -4.32 10.57
C GLY A 318 -7.76 -5.69 11.22
N THR A 319 -8.59 -5.75 12.25
CA THR A 319 -8.87 -6.98 13.00
C THR A 319 -9.66 -8.02 12.19
N ILE A 320 -10.51 -7.60 11.25
CA ILE A 320 -11.33 -8.50 10.45
C ILE A 320 -10.44 -9.30 9.49
N GLY A 321 -9.48 -8.64 8.84
CA GLY A 321 -8.50 -9.32 8.00
C GLY A 321 -7.66 -10.32 8.78
N MET A 322 -7.24 -9.95 9.99
CA MET A 322 -6.50 -10.88 10.87
C MET A 322 -7.34 -12.10 11.25
N TYR A 323 -8.63 -11.95 11.55
CA TYR A 323 -9.49 -13.12 11.83
C TYR A 323 -9.68 -14.03 10.62
N ALA A 324 -9.76 -13.46 9.42
CA ALA A 324 -9.81 -14.26 8.20
C ALA A 324 -8.50 -15.04 7.99
N LEU A 325 -7.35 -14.43 8.28
CA LEU A 325 -6.06 -15.12 8.27
C LEU A 325 -5.99 -16.22 9.32
N ASP A 326 -6.35 -15.93 10.57
CA ASP A 326 -6.34 -16.93 11.66
C ASP A 326 -7.23 -18.15 11.33
N ALA A 327 -8.40 -17.91 10.72
CA ALA A 327 -9.31 -18.96 10.27
C ALA A 327 -8.72 -19.77 9.10
N SER A 328 -8.06 -19.09 8.17
CA SER A 328 -7.40 -19.73 7.01
C SER A 328 -6.23 -20.59 7.48
N ASP A 329 -5.42 -20.07 8.40
CA ASP A 329 -4.34 -20.80 9.06
C ASP A 329 -4.89 -22.06 9.75
N GLY A 330 -6.04 -21.97 10.43
CA GLY A 330 -6.71 -23.13 11.04
C GLY A 330 -7.16 -24.20 10.04
N LEU A 331 -7.70 -23.79 8.89
CA LEU A 331 -8.13 -24.71 7.83
C LEU A 331 -6.95 -25.36 7.13
N ILE A 332 -5.90 -24.58 6.83
CA ILE A 332 -4.67 -25.08 6.21
C ILE A 332 -4.05 -26.15 7.10
N ARG A 333 -3.91 -25.90 8.41
CA ARG A 333 -3.38 -26.90 9.34
C ARG A 333 -4.21 -28.19 9.36
N ALA A 334 -5.53 -28.05 9.43
CA ALA A 334 -6.44 -29.20 9.44
C ALA A 334 -6.35 -30.03 8.15
N ALA A 335 -6.07 -29.40 7.01
CA ALA A 335 -5.94 -30.07 5.72
C ALA A 335 -4.54 -30.66 5.46
N SER A 336 -3.49 -30.02 5.98
CA SER A 336 -2.10 -30.39 5.74
C SER A 336 -1.60 -31.51 6.66
N GLY A 337 -2.27 -31.71 7.80
CA GLY A 337 -1.81 -32.65 8.84
C GLY A 337 -0.52 -32.20 9.52
N ASP A 338 -0.25 -30.88 9.52
CA ASP A 338 0.96 -30.33 10.12
C ASP A 338 1.00 -30.60 11.64
N ALA A 339 2.22 -30.52 12.17
CA ALA A 339 2.51 -30.60 13.59
C ALA A 339 1.53 -29.76 14.46
N GLU A 340 1.13 -30.30 15.60
CA GLU A 340 0.18 -29.63 16.51
C GLU A 340 0.72 -28.25 16.90
N PRO A 341 -0.05 -27.15 16.73
CA PRO A 341 0.44 -25.82 17.04
C PRO A 341 0.62 -25.63 18.56
N PRO A 342 1.50 -24.72 19.00
CA PRO A 342 1.62 -24.38 20.41
C PRO A 342 0.29 -23.90 20.98
N THR A 343 -0.10 -24.39 22.17
CA THR A 343 -1.36 -24.06 22.82
C THR A 343 -1.57 -22.55 22.87
N ALA A 344 -2.72 -22.06 22.41
CA ALA A 344 -2.97 -20.62 22.29
C ALA A 344 -3.00 -19.93 23.67
N ARG A 345 -2.36 -18.76 23.77
CA ARG A 345 -2.38 -17.90 24.97
C ARG A 345 -3.63 -17.02 25.00
N LEU A 346 -4.07 -16.57 26.18
CA LEU A 346 -5.21 -15.66 26.27
C LEU A 346 -4.89 -14.31 25.63
N ASP A 347 -3.62 -13.90 25.65
CA ASP A 347 -3.14 -12.69 24.96
C ASP A 347 -2.97 -12.85 23.43
N GLU A 348 -3.21 -14.05 22.91
CA GLU A 348 -3.28 -14.34 21.46
C GLU A 348 -4.74 -14.41 20.98
N MET A 349 -5.67 -14.69 21.89
CA MET A 349 -7.08 -14.84 21.54
C MET A 349 -7.69 -13.54 21.00
N PRO A 350 -8.49 -13.62 19.92
CA PRO A 350 -9.38 -12.55 19.49
C PRO A 350 -10.13 -11.93 20.67
N VAL A 351 -10.36 -10.62 20.62
CA VAL A 351 -11.10 -9.86 21.66
C VAL A 351 -10.37 -9.73 23.01
N ILE A 352 -9.63 -10.73 23.47
CA ILE A 352 -8.96 -10.77 24.79
C ILE A 352 -7.58 -10.11 24.74
N ARG A 353 -6.81 -10.31 23.65
CA ARG A 353 -5.45 -9.77 23.43
C ARG A 353 -5.24 -8.26 23.65
N ARG A 354 -6.33 -7.48 23.68
CA ARG A 354 -6.31 -6.03 23.95
C ARG A 354 -6.37 -5.66 25.43
N PHE A 355 -6.78 -6.60 26.28
CA PHE A 355 -6.97 -6.39 27.72
C PHE A 355 -5.89 -7.09 28.56
N LEU A 356 -5.17 -8.06 27.98
CA LEU A 356 -4.23 -8.88 28.70
C LEU A 356 -2.96 -9.10 27.89
N ARG A 357 -1.83 -9.10 28.59
CA ARG A 357 -0.50 -9.48 28.10
C ARG A 357 0.03 -10.53 29.05
N GLU A 358 0.28 -11.73 28.56
CA GLU A 358 0.85 -12.80 29.37
C GLU A 358 2.39 -12.69 29.34
N ASP A 359 3.04 -13.27 30.33
CA ASP A 359 4.49 -13.43 30.36
C ASP A 359 4.87 -14.78 29.72
N PRO A 360 5.94 -14.90 28.91
CA PRO A 360 6.78 -13.83 28.37
C PRO A 360 6.07 -12.92 27.37
N ILE A 361 6.45 -11.64 27.38
CA ILE A 361 6.01 -10.67 26.37
C ILE A 361 6.77 -10.94 25.06
N ARG A 362 6.06 -11.02 23.92
CA ARG A 362 6.66 -11.31 22.59
C ARG A 362 7.60 -10.22 22.05
N GLY A 363 7.32 -8.95 22.38
CA GLY A 363 8.12 -7.81 21.97
C GLY A 363 8.28 -6.84 23.14
N THR A 364 9.53 -6.54 23.49
CA THR A 364 9.85 -5.70 24.64
C THR A 364 10.47 -4.38 24.19
N LYS A 365 10.36 -3.33 25.03
CA LYS A 365 11.08 -2.08 24.77
C LYS A 365 12.60 -2.32 24.66
N PHE A 366 13.15 -3.24 25.44
CA PHE A 366 14.58 -3.61 25.37
C PHE A 366 14.99 -4.19 24.02
N GLU A 367 14.13 -4.99 23.36
CA GLU A 367 14.38 -5.48 22.01
C GLU A 367 14.43 -4.31 21.01
N THR A 368 13.49 -3.37 21.11
CA THR A 368 13.46 -2.17 20.25
C THR A 368 14.72 -1.32 20.44
N ASP A 369 15.02 -0.95 21.68
CA ASP A 369 16.17 -0.11 22.02
C ASP A 369 17.49 -0.80 21.58
N PHE A 370 17.59 -2.13 21.76
CA PHE A 370 18.73 -2.92 21.30
C PHE A 370 18.98 -2.78 19.79
N TYR A 371 17.93 -2.95 18.97
CA TYR A 371 18.08 -2.88 17.52
C TYR A 371 18.37 -1.45 17.03
N GLU A 372 17.88 -0.43 17.74
CA GLU A 372 18.27 0.97 17.50
C GLU A 372 19.77 1.17 17.74
N PHE A 373 20.28 0.76 18.91
CA PHE A 373 21.70 0.86 19.21
C PHE A 373 22.58 0.03 18.28
N LEU A 374 22.14 -1.17 17.88
CA LEU A 374 22.84 -2.00 16.91
C LEU A 374 22.94 -1.31 15.55
N GLY A 375 21.87 -0.67 15.09
CA GLY A 375 21.84 0.09 13.83
C GLY A 375 22.84 1.26 13.84
N GLU A 376 22.86 2.01 14.94
CA GLU A 376 23.78 3.12 15.14
C GLU A 376 25.24 2.64 15.25
N ALA A 377 25.50 1.60 16.03
CA ALA A 377 26.82 0.99 16.14
C ALA A 377 27.36 0.54 14.77
N ARG A 378 26.51 -0.11 13.94
CA ARG A 378 26.87 -0.49 12.56
C ARG A 378 27.18 0.71 11.68
N THR A 379 26.39 1.78 11.79
CA THR A 379 26.60 3.03 11.04
C THR A 379 27.94 3.67 11.40
N VAL A 380 28.26 3.73 12.70
CA VAL A 380 29.55 4.22 13.18
C VAL A 380 30.69 3.33 12.69
N THR A 381 30.58 2.01 12.81
CA THR A 381 31.61 1.06 12.35
C THR A 381 31.84 1.15 10.84
N ALA A 382 30.79 1.28 10.04
CA ALA A 382 30.89 1.48 8.60
C ALA A 382 31.57 2.80 8.25
N THR A 383 31.23 3.88 8.97
CA THR A 383 31.83 5.21 8.79
C THR A 383 33.32 5.18 9.12
N VAL A 384 33.70 4.60 10.26
CA VAL A 384 35.11 4.42 10.65
C VAL A 384 35.86 3.61 9.61
N SER A 385 35.29 2.49 9.16
CA SER A 385 35.90 1.63 8.15
C SER A 385 36.13 2.37 6.83
N LYS A 386 35.17 3.18 6.39
CA LYS A 386 35.30 4.02 5.20
C LYS A 386 36.40 5.07 5.36
N MET A 387 36.41 5.80 6.47
CA MET A 387 37.42 6.84 6.73
C MET A 387 38.83 6.25 6.79
N LEU A 388 39.01 5.10 7.43
CA LEU A 388 40.30 4.41 7.48
C LEU A 388 40.76 3.95 6.09
N LYS A 389 39.86 3.44 5.24
CA LYS A 389 40.15 3.11 3.83
C LYS A 389 40.56 4.35 3.02
N GLU A 390 40.00 5.51 3.33
CA GLU A 390 40.34 6.80 2.73
C GLU A 390 41.57 7.48 3.38
N ALA A 391 42.27 6.80 4.30
CA ALA A 391 43.38 7.35 5.10
C ALA A 391 43.03 8.63 5.90
N ARG A 392 41.74 8.81 6.23
CA ARG A 392 41.23 9.91 7.05
C ARG A 392 41.12 9.48 8.51
N LYS A 393 41.50 10.36 9.44
CA LYS A 393 41.31 10.13 10.88
C LYS A 393 39.82 10.25 11.25
N PRO A 394 39.20 9.24 11.86
CA PRO A 394 37.82 9.34 12.33
C PRO A 394 37.68 10.45 13.36
N ASN A 395 36.74 11.36 13.15
CA ASN A 395 36.36 12.37 14.14
C ASN A 395 35.03 11.94 14.77
N LEU A 396 35.12 11.09 15.79
CA LEU A 396 33.97 10.56 16.49
C LEU A 396 33.71 11.36 17.78
N THR A 397 32.44 11.62 18.07
CA THR A 397 31.95 12.03 19.39
C THR A 397 32.23 10.95 20.44
N GLU A 398 32.11 11.29 21.73
CA GLU A 398 32.30 10.30 22.79
C GLU A 398 31.30 9.15 22.72
N SER A 399 30.05 9.43 22.34
CA SER A 399 29.01 8.42 22.18
C SER A 399 29.25 7.52 20.98
N GLU A 400 29.69 8.06 19.84
CA GLU A 400 30.10 7.25 18.69
C GLU A 400 31.31 6.36 19.04
N LYS A 401 32.27 6.85 19.83
CA LYS A 401 33.39 6.00 20.31
C LYS A 401 32.88 4.85 21.19
N GLN A 402 31.90 5.10 22.05
CA GLN A 402 31.30 4.06 22.90
C GLN A 402 30.52 3.04 22.07
N LEU A 403 29.69 3.49 21.12
CA LEU A 403 28.97 2.63 20.17
C LEU A 403 29.94 1.78 19.34
N PHE A 404 31.02 2.38 18.84
CA PHE A 404 32.05 1.65 18.11
C PHE A 404 32.71 0.55 18.95
N ARG A 405 32.99 0.82 20.23
CA ARG A 405 33.55 -0.17 21.17
C ARG A 405 32.57 -1.29 21.49
N LEU A 406 31.28 -0.98 21.58
CA LEU A 406 30.21 -1.94 21.87
C LEU A 406 29.72 -2.71 20.64
N ALA A 407 30.07 -2.28 19.42
CA ALA A 407 29.65 -2.93 18.18
C ALA A 407 29.88 -4.46 18.15
N PRO A 408 31.02 -5.01 18.61
CA PRO A 408 31.20 -6.46 18.70
C PRO A 408 30.22 -7.15 19.65
N VAL A 409 29.89 -6.51 20.78
CA VAL A 409 28.94 -7.02 21.78
C VAL A 409 27.53 -7.03 21.18
N PHE A 410 27.11 -5.95 20.51
CA PHE A 410 25.83 -5.89 19.82
C PHE A 410 25.69 -6.99 18.77
N ASN A 411 26.74 -7.23 17.98
CA ASN A 411 26.74 -8.31 16.98
C ASN A 411 26.63 -9.70 17.64
N GLN A 412 27.36 -9.96 18.72
CA GLN A 412 27.27 -11.23 19.46
C GLN A 412 25.87 -11.48 20.04
N VAL A 413 25.25 -10.45 20.60
CA VAL A 413 23.89 -10.53 21.13
C VAL A 413 22.88 -10.76 20.01
N GLN A 414 23.06 -10.12 18.85
CA GLN A 414 22.22 -10.38 17.67
C GLN A 414 22.36 -11.83 17.17
N GLU A 415 23.58 -12.37 17.11
CA GLU A 415 23.83 -13.77 16.73
C GLU A 415 23.12 -14.73 17.69
N THR A 416 23.20 -14.46 19.00
CA THR A 416 22.50 -15.25 20.02
C THR A 416 20.98 -15.17 19.86
N ALA A 417 20.43 -13.97 19.67
CA ALA A 417 18.99 -13.78 19.42
C ALA A 417 18.53 -14.50 18.14
N THR A 418 19.37 -14.52 17.10
CA THR A 418 19.11 -15.24 15.85
C THR A 418 19.07 -16.75 16.09
N ALA A 419 20.02 -17.29 16.86
CA ALA A 419 20.04 -18.71 17.23
C ALA A 419 18.79 -19.10 18.04
N ILE A 420 18.35 -18.26 18.98
CA ILE A 420 17.10 -18.48 19.72
C ILE A 420 15.90 -18.50 18.77
N ASN A 421 15.80 -17.53 17.85
CA ASN A 421 14.72 -17.51 16.86
C ASN A 421 14.72 -18.77 15.96
N GLN A 422 15.90 -19.30 15.62
CA GLN A 422 16.02 -20.57 14.89
C GLN A 422 15.52 -21.77 15.72
N GLN A 423 15.88 -21.85 17.00
CA GLN A 423 15.38 -22.89 17.91
C GLN A 423 13.86 -22.83 18.06
N MET A 424 13.30 -21.62 18.23
CA MET A 424 11.84 -21.43 18.29
C MET A 424 11.14 -21.94 17.03
N ARG A 425 11.73 -21.73 15.85
CA ARG A 425 11.19 -22.26 14.59
C ARG A 425 11.20 -23.79 14.57
N LEU A 426 12.29 -24.41 15.01
CA LEU A 426 12.41 -25.88 15.06
C LEU A 426 11.33 -26.49 15.95
N ILE A 427 11.15 -25.97 17.16
CA ILE A 427 10.12 -26.44 18.12
C ILE A 427 8.71 -26.27 17.55
N GLN A 428 8.45 -25.17 16.86
CA GLN A 428 7.12 -24.94 16.29
C GLN A 428 6.76 -25.98 15.22
N THR A 429 7.74 -26.37 14.40
CA THR A 429 7.58 -27.37 13.33
C THR A 429 7.76 -28.81 13.79
N ASP A 430 8.06 -29.05 15.07
CA ASP A 430 8.31 -30.39 15.61
C ASP A 430 7.02 -31.22 15.65
N GLU A 431 6.95 -32.33 14.93
CA GLU A 431 5.76 -33.18 14.86
C GLU A 431 5.54 -34.05 16.12
N ASP A 432 6.57 -34.26 16.92
CA ASP A 432 6.55 -35.17 18.07
C ASP A 432 6.15 -34.48 19.39
N MET A 433 6.18 -33.14 19.43
CA MET A 433 5.81 -32.35 20.60
C MET A 433 4.32 -31.99 20.62
N SER A 434 3.69 -32.12 21.79
CA SER A 434 2.32 -31.63 22.01
C SER A 434 2.25 -30.09 22.03
N GLY A 435 1.07 -29.54 21.79
CA GLY A 435 0.84 -28.08 21.82
C GLY A 435 1.27 -27.43 23.14
N ASP A 436 1.06 -28.09 24.29
CA ASP A 436 1.43 -27.58 25.60
C ASP A 436 2.96 -27.60 25.82
N GLU A 437 3.63 -28.68 25.39
CA GLU A 437 5.09 -28.80 25.46
C GLU A 437 5.77 -27.75 24.58
N LYS A 438 5.28 -27.57 23.35
CA LYS A 438 5.77 -26.50 22.46
C LYS A 438 5.59 -25.14 23.11
N ARG A 439 4.44 -24.88 23.74
CA ARG A 439 4.18 -23.61 24.39
C ARG A 439 5.18 -23.35 25.53
N ALA A 440 5.41 -24.33 26.39
CA ALA A 440 6.34 -24.20 27.51
C ALA A 440 7.76 -23.88 27.03
N GLU A 441 8.25 -24.60 26.02
CA GLU A 441 9.59 -24.40 25.45
C GLU A 441 9.72 -23.06 24.71
N LEU A 442 8.71 -22.67 23.92
CA LEU A 442 8.70 -21.37 23.24
C LEU A 442 8.66 -20.20 24.23
N ASP A 443 7.90 -20.33 25.31
CA ASP A 443 7.83 -19.31 26.35
C ASP A 443 9.17 -19.21 27.10
N GLU A 444 9.88 -20.31 27.30
CA GLU A 444 11.20 -20.28 27.90
C GLU A 444 12.25 -19.61 26.99
N LEU A 445 12.28 -19.97 25.71
CA LEU A 445 13.16 -19.31 24.74
C LEU A 445 12.86 -17.82 24.59
N GLN A 446 11.58 -17.43 24.62
CA GLN A 446 11.20 -16.03 24.58
C GLN A 446 11.61 -15.28 25.86
N ARG A 447 11.54 -15.90 27.06
CA ARG A 447 12.09 -15.33 28.29
C ARG A 447 13.61 -15.13 28.17
N GLN A 448 14.33 -16.13 27.69
CA GLN A 448 15.78 -16.04 27.50
C GLN A 448 16.15 -14.89 26.55
N LYS A 449 15.44 -14.76 25.43
CA LYS A 449 15.64 -13.66 24.47
C LYS A 449 15.35 -12.29 25.09
N ASN A 450 14.26 -12.17 25.84
CA ASN A 450 13.92 -10.92 26.53
C ASN A 450 14.97 -10.54 27.57
N ASN A 451 15.46 -11.52 28.34
CA ASN A 451 16.51 -11.32 29.34
C ASN A 451 17.84 -10.94 28.71
N LEU A 452 18.19 -11.54 27.55
CA LEU A 452 19.38 -11.20 26.78
C LEU A 452 19.40 -9.71 26.40
N PHE A 453 18.29 -9.20 25.82
CA PHE A 453 18.21 -7.77 25.47
C PHE A 453 18.18 -6.87 26.70
N ARG A 454 17.40 -7.25 27.73
CA ARG A 454 17.33 -6.49 28.98
C ARG A 454 18.71 -6.36 29.64
N ALA A 455 19.47 -7.45 29.75
CA ALA A 455 20.78 -7.45 30.39
C ALA A 455 21.73 -6.47 29.71
N LEU A 456 21.83 -6.54 28.37
CA LEU A 456 22.68 -5.63 27.60
C LEU A 456 22.27 -4.16 27.79
N ILE A 457 20.98 -3.83 27.67
CA ILE A 457 20.50 -2.45 27.85
C ILE A 457 20.72 -1.95 29.29
N SER A 458 20.64 -2.84 30.28
CA SER A 458 20.88 -2.49 31.70
C SER A 458 22.35 -2.14 31.96
N GLU A 459 23.28 -2.78 31.25
CA GLU A 459 24.73 -2.57 31.38
C GLU A 459 25.25 -1.40 30.53
N MET A 460 24.39 -0.76 29.74
CA MET A 460 24.79 0.32 28.86
C MET A 460 25.21 1.60 29.61
N PRO A 461 26.21 2.35 29.08
CA PRO A 461 26.61 3.62 29.67
C PRO A 461 25.45 4.63 29.73
N GLN A 462 25.25 5.24 30.90
CA GLN A 462 24.27 6.29 31.15
C GLN A 462 24.28 7.46 30.14
N PRO A 463 25.45 7.95 29.67
CA PRO A 463 25.47 9.00 28.64
C PRO A 463 24.83 8.56 27.32
N LEU A 464 25.07 7.32 26.89
CA LEU A 464 24.44 6.76 25.69
C LEU A 464 22.93 6.63 25.88
N LEU A 465 22.49 6.07 27.01
CA LEU A 465 21.07 5.91 27.27
C LEU A 465 20.31 7.25 27.28
N ARG A 466 20.92 8.33 27.78
CA ARG A 466 20.32 9.67 27.75
C ARG A 466 20.28 10.30 26.37
N GLU A 467 21.30 10.07 25.54
CA GLU A 467 21.34 10.62 24.18
C GLU A 467 20.27 10.01 23.28
N PHE A 468 19.95 8.74 23.51
CA PHE A 468 18.93 7.99 22.77
C PHE A 468 17.57 7.93 23.49
N ASP A 469 17.38 8.71 24.56
CA ASP A 469 16.14 8.75 25.36
C ASP A 469 15.64 7.37 25.86
N VAL A 470 16.60 6.50 26.22
CA VAL A 470 16.35 5.17 26.75
C VAL A 470 16.37 5.20 28.28
N SER A 471 15.27 4.82 28.91
CA SER A 471 15.18 4.70 30.37
C SER A 471 15.91 3.45 30.88
N GLN A 472 16.71 3.59 31.94
CA GLN A 472 17.33 2.43 32.57
C GLN A 472 16.25 1.57 33.25
N PRO A 473 16.22 0.25 32.98
CA PRO A 473 15.42 -0.66 33.79
C PRO A 473 15.94 -0.69 35.23
N ALA A 474 15.03 -0.80 36.19
CA ALA A 474 15.40 -1.12 37.56
C ALA A 474 16.02 -2.54 37.58
N LEU A 475 17.25 -2.66 38.08
CA LEU A 475 17.81 -3.95 38.46
C LEU A 475 16.96 -4.48 39.63
N GLN A 476 16.26 -5.60 39.41
CA GLN A 476 15.58 -6.35 40.48
C GLN A 476 16.52 -7.39 41.07
#